data_AF-A0AAU2AGM9-F1
#
_entry.id   AF-A0AAU2AGM9-F1
#
_cell.length_a   1.000
_cell.length_b   1.000
_cell.length_c   1.000
_cell.angle_alpha   90.00
_cell.angle_beta   90.00
_cell.angle_gamma   90.00
#
_symmetry.space_group_name_H-M   'P 1'
#
loop_
_entity.id
_entity.type
_entity.pdbx_description
1 polymer ?
#
loop_
_entity_poly.entity_id
_entity_poly.type
_entity_poly.pdbx_seq_one_letter_code
_entity_poly.pdbx_strand_id
1 'polypeptide(L)'
;MPTPRTALLTATAALAAAVAAPAPPALAAPVPAAGAYYVQSATTGLNAADDAGAVEQHRPKGNEDRQQWTLRASGTSYLLESTDTAGSCLGRSGDQARTVACTSADAPWEITPSGTDQYTLKAPGTTRYLTVAAKPSGANYPDQLAIGGAGSLAAWYLTPVTPAVSPMPSADQRTLDQVTFLTSHNAYANGVDGGFAPPFVNLVPNQTRGINQQLTDGVRGFMLDIHQTSDGAILCHNSCTLVSSPVALWVDLQRMVDFLKQNPTQVVTVFLEDYVDPGVLRSELARVSGLSDVLYRPDQTGVRQNGWPKVADLIAANDRLLIFTDHSRSADQTAGLSRDTFGVMYQREWTVENYWSMGGGLGASDWSCYSRWYGADSNTPLTLTQGAFKPLFVMNHFRDAAITSTATTDNTKLADRAQRFCQPAARKKPNFLAVDHYNLGNPASAVATLNTYVYP
;
A
#
# COMPACT_ATOMS: atom_id res chain seq x y z
N MET A 1 -3.09 84.66 -15.87
CA MET A 1 -3.53 83.56 -16.76
C MET A 1 -3.36 82.26 -16.00
N PRO A 2 -4.44 81.61 -15.54
CA PRO A 2 -4.34 80.42 -14.72
C PRO A 2 -4.34 79.14 -15.57
N THR A 3 -3.40 78.25 -15.27
CA THR A 3 -3.24 76.89 -15.81
C THR A 3 -4.31 75.96 -15.23
N PRO A 4 -4.95 75.09 -16.03
CA PRO A 4 -5.96 74.17 -15.52
C PRO A 4 -5.32 72.95 -14.83
N ARG A 5 -5.89 72.59 -13.68
CA ARG A 5 -5.59 71.39 -12.88
C ARG A 5 -6.27 70.17 -13.52
N THR A 6 -5.50 69.13 -13.81
CA THR A 6 -6.01 67.79 -14.16
C THR A 6 -6.08 66.94 -12.90
N ALA A 7 -7.29 66.55 -12.49
CA ALA A 7 -7.51 65.63 -11.37
C ALA A 7 -7.37 64.17 -11.87
N LEU A 8 -6.46 63.40 -11.26
CA LEU A 8 -6.39 61.96 -11.41
C LEU A 8 -7.48 61.31 -10.55
N LEU A 9 -8.42 60.60 -11.19
CA LEU A 9 -9.34 59.67 -10.53
C LEU A 9 -8.62 58.33 -10.32
N THR A 10 -8.30 58.01 -9.07
CA THR A 10 -7.87 56.66 -8.66
C THR A 10 -9.08 55.74 -8.51
N ALA A 11 -9.22 54.76 -9.40
CA ALA A 11 -10.21 53.69 -9.26
C ALA A 11 -9.66 52.59 -8.34
N THR A 12 -10.20 52.49 -7.13
CA THR A 12 -9.97 51.36 -6.22
C THR A 12 -10.83 50.18 -6.62
N ALA A 13 -10.22 49.11 -7.15
CA ALA A 13 -10.88 47.84 -7.37
C ALA A 13 -10.95 47.06 -6.04
N ALA A 14 -12.17 46.86 -5.52
CA ALA A 14 -12.40 46.02 -4.35
C ALA A 14 -12.40 44.54 -4.78
N LEU A 15 -11.42 43.75 -4.30
CA LEU A 15 -11.46 42.29 -4.39
C LEU A 15 -12.50 41.77 -3.40
N ALA A 16 -13.63 41.25 -3.91
CA ALA A 16 -14.55 40.46 -3.12
C ALA A 16 -13.97 39.05 -2.93
N ALA A 17 -13.51 38.74 -1.71
CA ALA A 17 -13.13 37.39 -1.33
C ALA A 17 -14.41 36.53 -1.23
N ALA A 18 -14.62 35.63 -2.20
CA ALA A 18 -15.67 34.64 -2.14
C ALA A 18 -15.29 33.60 -1.05
N VAL A 19 -15.92 33.70 0.11
CA VAL A 19 -15.84 32.68 1.15
C VAL A 19 -16.58 31.45 0.63
N ALA A 20 -15.83 30.43 0.21
CA ALA A 20 -16.40 29.14 -0.17
C ALA A 20 -17.08 28.52 1.06
N ALA A 21 -18.38 28.28 0.97
CA ALA A 21 -19.10 27.54 2.00
C ALA A 21 -18.52 26.12 2.11
N PRO A 22 -18.40 25.55 3.32
CA PRO A 22 -17.95 24.18 3.50
C PRO A 22 -18.89 23.23 2.75
N ALA A 23 -18.31 22.28 2.01
CA ALA A 23 -19.07 21.23 1.34
C ALA A 23 -19.94 20.49 2.36
N PRO A 24 -21.21 20.17 2.03
CA PRO A 24 -22.06 19.39 2.92
C PRO A 24 -21.40 18.04 3.23
N PRO A 25 -21.57 17.50 4.46
CA PRO A 25 -21.09 16.16 4.77
C PRO A 25 -21.65 15.17 3.75
N ALA A 26 -20.79 14.32 3.21
CA ALA A 26 -21.21 13.26 2.30
C ALA A 26 -22.37 12.50 2.98
N LEU A 27 -23.50 12.37 2.27
CA LEU A 27 -24.63 11.57 2.73
C LEU A 27 -24.10 10.18 3.12
N ALA A 28 -24.40 9.76 4.34
CA ALA A 28 -24.06 8.43 4.84
C ALA A 28 -24.44 7.37 3.79
N ALA A 29 -23.46 6.60 3.32
CA ALA A 29 -23.69 5.57 2.30
C ALA A 29 -24.75 4.59 2.79
N PRO A 30 -25.73 4.17 1.96
CA PRO A 30 -26.69 3.15 2.37
C PRO A 30 -25.96 1.84 2.74
N VAL A 31 -26.56 1.02 3.61
CA VAL A 31 -26.03 -0.31 3.92
C VAL A 31 -25.80 -1.08 2.61
N PRO A 32 -24.68 -1.83 2.47
CA PRO A 32 -24.39 -2.55 1.24
C PRO A 32 -25.50 -3.52 0.85
N ALA A 33 -25.65 -3.75 -0.45
CA ALA A 33 -26.60 -4.72 -0.98
C ALA A 33 -26.29 -6.14 -0.50
N ALA A 34 -27.26 -7.05 -0.57
CA ALA A 34 -27.02 -8.46 -0.26
C ALA A 34 -25.89 -9.04 -1.13
N GLY A 35 -25.03 -9.87 -0.54
CA GLY A 35 -23.85 -10.41 -1.21
C GLY A 35 -22.80 -10.94 -0.23
N ALA A 36 -21.68 -11.44 -0.75
CA ALA A 36 -20.56 -11.92 0.07
C ALA A 36 -19.57 -10.79 0.37
N TYR A 37 -19.20 -10.65 1.64
CA TYR A 37 -18.32 -9.60 2.14
C TYR A 37 -17.28 -10.16 3.11
N TYR A 38 -16.15 -9.47 3.19
CA TYR A 38 -15.27 -9.48 4.35
C TYR A 38 -15.76 -8.44 5.35
N VAL A 39 -15.88 -8.84 6.61
CA VAL A 39 -16.08 -7.89 7.72
C VAL A 39 -14.68 -7.49 8.20
N GLN A 40 -14.17 -6.37 7.68
CA GLN A 40 -12.78 -5.96 7.84
C GLN A 40 -12.67 -4.78 8.82
N SER A 41 -11.84 -4.89 9.84
CA SER A 41 -11.66 -3.83 10.84
C SER A 41 -11.09 -2.57 10.21
N ALA A 42 -11.73 -1.42 10.42
CA ALA A 42 -11.21 -0.14 9.99
C ALA A 42 -9.98 0.30 10.79
N THR A 43 -9.75 -0.31 11.96
CA THR A 43 -8.60 -0.03 12.83
C THR A 43 -7.37 -0.86 12.45
N THR A 44 -7.53 -2.18 12.31
CA THR A 44 -6.40 -3.11 12.14
C THR A 44 -6.21 -3.55 10.68
N GLY A 45 -7.24 -3.42 9.84
CA GLY A 45 -7.26 -3.96 8.49
C GLY A 45 -7.41 -5.49 8.43
N LEU A 46 -7.59 -6.15 9.57
CA LEU A 46 -7.80 -7.61 9.68
C LEU A 46 -9.27 -7.98 9.46
N ASN A 47 -9.53 -9.22 9.04
CA ASN A 47 -10.86 -9.72 8.77
C ASN A 47 -11.44 -10.48 9.98
N ALA A 48 -12.73 -10.36 10.22
CA ALA A 48 -13.44 -11.26 11.11
C ALA A 48 -13.54 -12.65 10.46
N ALA A 49 -13.03 -13.65 11.14
CA ALA A 49 -12.96 -15.04 10.70
C ALA A 49 -13.66 -15.95 11.72
N ASP A 50 -14.36 -16.98 11.24
CA ASP A 50 -14.80 -18.06 12.13
C ASP A 50 -13.59 -18.95 12.49
N ASP A 51 -13.34 -19.11 13.78
CA ASP A 51 -12.41 -20.10 14.31
C ASP A 51 -13.08 -21.03 15.32
N ALA A 52 -13.60 -22.15 14.81
CA ALA A 52 -14.20 -23.21 15.61
C ALA A 52 -15.30 -22.70 16.56
N GLY A 53 -16.12 -21.75 16.11
CA GLY A 53 -17.17 -21.15 16.93
C GLY A 53 -16.81 -19.78 17.50
N ALA A 54 -15.52 -19.50 17.72
CA ALA A 54 -15.03 -18.15 17.98
C ALA A 54 -15.10 -17.31 16.71
N VAL A 55 -15.22 -15.99 16.87
CA VAL A 55 -14.98 -15.06 15.76
C VAL A 55 -13.79 -14.18 16.14
N GLU A 56 -12.73 -14.29 15.35
CA GLU A 56 -11.44 -13.67 15.61
C GLU A 56 -10.99 -12.76 14.46
N GLN A 57 -10.00 -11.90 14.71
CA GLN A 57 -9.34 -11.10 13.70
C GLN A 57 -8.20 -11.88 13.08
N HIS A 58 -8.36 -12.27 11.82
CA HIS A 58 -7.31 -12.94 11.07
C HIS A 58 -6.74 -12.04 9.98
N ARG A 59 -5.47 -12.33 9.61
CA ARG A 59 -4.80 -11.71 8.47
C ARG A 59 -5.62 -11.96 7.21
N PRO A 60 -5.95 -10.94 6.39
CA PRO A 60 -6.74 -11.15 5.19
C PRO A 60 -6.11 -12.22 4.28
N LYS A 61 -6.90 -13.24 3.94
CA LYS A 61 -6.42 -14.41 3.19
C LYS A 61 -7.37 -14.85 2.08
N GLY A 62 -7.99 -13.88 1.41
CA GLY A 62 -8.84 -14.15 0.24
C GLY A 62 -10.00 -15.08 0.60
N ASN A 63 -10.16 -16.19 -0.12
CA ASN A 63 -11.23 -17.17 0.11
C ASN A 63 -10.79 -18.32 1.04
N GLU A 64 -9.67 -18.17 1.73
CA GLU A 64 -9.21 -19.11 2.74
C GLU A 64 -9.62 -18.63 4.13
N ASP A 65 -9.44 -19.51 5.13
CA ASP A 65 -9.45 -19.13 6.55
C ASP A 65 -10.80 -18.58 7.05
N ARG A 66 -11.91 -18.96 6.39
CA ARG A 66 -13.30 -18.74 6.83
C ARG A 66 -13.64 -17.26 7.11
N GLN A 67 -13.18 -16.36 6.25
CA GLN A 67 -13.26 -14.91 6.43
C GLN A 67 -14.43 -14.22 5.70
N GLN A 68 -15.26 -15.00 4.98
CA GLN A 68 -16.30 -14.49 4.09
C GLN A 68 -17.71 -14.70 4.68
N TRP A 69 -18.53 -13.66 4.59
CA TRP A 69 -19.87 -13.60 5.16
C TRP A 69 -20.89 -13.13 4.13
N THR A 70 -21.94 -13.90 3.92
CA THR A 70 -23.09 -13.53 3.10
C THR A 70 -24.03 -12.62 3.89
N LEU A 71 -24.05 -11.35 3.52
CA LEU A 71 -24.97 -10.35 4.04
C LEU A 71 -26.37 -10.56 3.43
N ARG A 72 -27.38 -10.68 4.29
CA ARG A 72 -28.80 -10.71 3.90
C ARG A 72 -29.67 -9.88 4.83
N ALA A 73 -30.74 -9.30 4.31
CA ALA A 73 -31.75 -8.64 5.13
C ALA A 73 -32.54 -9.68 5.96
N SER A 74 -32.92 -9.30 7.17
CA SER A 74 -33.77 -10.06 8.09
C SER A 74 -34.67 -9.09 8.86
N GLY A 75 -35.86 -8.82 8.31
CA GLY A 75 -36.72 -7.75 8.80
C GLY A 75 -36.06 -6.38 8.66
N THR A 76 -35.88 -5.67 9.78
CA THR A 76 -35.16 -4.39 9.86
C THR A 76 -33.67 -4.55 10.20
N SER A 77 -33.20 -5.79 10.39
CA SER A 77 -31.81 -6.13 10.73
C SER A 77 -31.15 -6.90 9.58
N TYR A 78 -29.91 -7.29 9.79
CA TYR A 78 -29.11 -8.03 8.82
C TYR A 78 -28.52 -9.29 9.46
N LEU A 79 -28.36 -10.34 8.66
CA LEU A 79 -27.60 -11.52 9.01
C LEU A 79 -26.33 -11.57 8.15
N LEU A 80 -25.25 -12.07 8.75
CA LEU A 80 -23.97 -12.33 8.10
C LEU A 80 -23.71 -13.83 8.22
N GLU A 81 -24.14 -14.61 7.23
CA GLU A 81 -23.99 -16.06 7.21
C GLU A 81 -22.61 -16.46 6.69
N SER A 82 -21.93 -17.40 7.34
CA SER A 82 -20.67 -17.95 6.87
C SER A 82 -20.84 -18.54 5.46
N THR A 83 -19.91 -18.23 4.55
CA THR A 83 -19.88 -18.86 3.22
C THR A 83 -19.40 -20.31 3.28
N ASP A 84 -18.73 -20.70 4.36
CA ASP A 84 -18.12 -22.02 4.53
C ASP A 84 -19.04 -22.99 5.29
N THR A 85 -19.92 -22.47 6.17
CA THR A 85 -20.82 -23.28 6.99
C THR A 85 -22.25 -22.76 6.91
N ALA A 86 -23.08 -23.43 6.10
CA ALA A 86 -24.50 -23.10 5.94
C ALA A 86 -25.27 -23.13 7.27
N GLY A 87 -26.15 -22.15 7.49
CA GLY A 87 -26.92 -22.02 8.72
C GLY A 87 -26.15 -21.44 9.91
N SER A 88 -24.85 -21.14 9.75
CA SER A 88 -24.01 -20.52 10.77
C SER A 88 -23.80 -19.03 10.47
N CYS A 89 -24.12 -18.15 11.41
CA CYS A 89 -24.06 -16.70 11.25
C CYS A 89 -23.10 -16.07 12.25
N LEU A 90 -22.40 -15.01 11.84
CA LEU A 90 -21.72 -14.08 12.75
C LEU A 90 -22.75 -13.49 13.70
N GLY A 91 -22.62 -13.80 14.98
CA GLY A 91 -23.50 -13.37 16.04
C GLY A 91 -22.74 -13.18 17.34
N ARG A 92 -23.43 -13.45 18.45
CA ARG A 92 -22.98 -13.07 19.79
C ARG A 92 -23.17 -14.20 20.78
N SER A 93 -22.31 -14.26 21.79
CA SER A 93 -22.56 -15.01 23.02
C SER A 93 -22.00 -14.20 24.19
N GLY A 94 -22.90 -13.57 24.95
CA GLY A 94 -22.53 -12.59 25.96
C GLY A 94 -21.71 -11.44 25.36
N ASP A 95 -20.47 -11.32 25.81
CA ASP A 95 -19.56 -10.23 25.45
C ASP A 95 -18.59 -10.58 24.31
N GLN A 96 -18.76 -11.76 23.69
CA GLN A 96 -17.90 -12.25 22.62
C GLN A 96 -18.66 -12.37 21.30
N ALA A 97 -17.98 -12.06 20.21
CA ALA A 97 -18.43 -12.43 18.88
C ALA A 97 -18.22 -13.94 18.66
N ARG A 98 -19.26 -14.61 18.17
CA ARG A 98 -19.31 -16.06 17.98
C ARG A 98 -20.05 -16.39 16.71
N THR A 99 -19.80 -17.57 16.15
CA THR A 99 -20.74 -18.13 15.18
C THR A 99 -21.89 -18.81 15.92
N VAL A 100 -23.12 -18.51 15.49
CA VAL A 100 -24.36 -19.01 16.07
C VAL A 100 -25.29 -19.49 14.95
N ALA A 101 -26.30 -20.31 15.28
CA ALA A 101 -27.32 -20.65 14.31
C ALA A 101 -27.99 -19.37 13.78
N CYS A 102 -28.19 -19.26 12.46
CA CYS A 102 -28.79 -18.07 11.86
C CYS A 102 -30.25 -17.80 12.31
N THR A 103 -30.90 -18.80 12.92
CA THR A 103 -32.23 -18.69 13.55
C THR A 103 -32.17 -18.17 14.99
N SER A 104 -30.98 -18.05 15.58
CA SER A 104 -30.78 -17.52 16.94
C SER A 104 -31.15 -16.04 17.02
N ALA A 105 -31.68 -15.61 18.16
CA ALA A 105 -31.89 -14.20 18.47
C ALA A 105 -30.56 -13.40 18.53
N ASP A 106 -29.43 -14.11 18.71
CA ASP A 106 -28.09 -13.52 18.77
C ASP A 106 -27.40 -13.37 17.41
N ALA A 107 -28.05 -13.76 16.31
CA ALA A 107 -27.50 -13.64 14.95
C ALA A 107 -27.71 -12.25 14.30
N PRO A 108 -28.87 -11.58 14.41
CA PRO A 108 -29.12 -10.34 13.65
C PRO A 108 -28.29 -9.14 14.12
N TRP A 109 -27.91 -8.25 13.22
CA TRP A 109 -27.22 -6.98 13.49
C TRP A 109 -27.99 -5.80 12.93
N GLU A 110 -28.06 -4.70 13.68
CA GLU A 110 -28.40 -3.38 13.15
C GLU A 110 -27.13 -2.79 12.50
N ILE A 111 -27.07 -2.78 11.17
CA ILE A 111 -25.93 -2.24 10.42
C ILE A 111 -26.22 -0.80 10.04
N THR A 112 -25.36 0.13 10.47
CA THR A 112 -25.53 1.56 10.18
C THR A 112 -24.22 2.18 9.72
N PRO A 113 -24.26 3.20 8.84
CA PRO A 113 -23.04 3.89 8.40
C PRO A 113 -22.39 4.67 9.54
N SER A 114 -21.07 4.67 9.60
CA SER A 114 -20.27 5.36 10.63
C SER A 114 -19.17 6.27 10.06
N GLY A 115 -18.99 6.29 8.74
CA GLY A 115 -18.01 7.10 8.03
C GLY A 115 -18.06 6.87 6.52
N THR A 116 -17.01 7.30 5.79
CA THR A 116 -16.89 7.03 4.36
C THR A 116 -16.72 5.53 4.11
N ASP A 117 -17.80 4.90 3.65
CA ASP A 117 -17.90 3.45 3.41
C ASP A 117 -17.51 2.59 4.63
N GLN A 118 -17.77 3.10 5.83
CA GLN A 118 -17.60 2.41 7.10
C GLN A 118 -18.96 2.20 7.75
N TYR A 119 -19.09 1.11 8.49
CA TYR A 119 -20.31 0.68 9.14
C TYR A 119 -20.03 0.28 10.59
N THR A 120 -21.06 0.39 11.42
CA THR A 120 -21.11 -0.27 12.73
C THR A 120 -22.08 -1.44 12.67
N LEU A 121 -21.76 -2.52 13.37
CA LEU A 121 -22.64 -3.67 13.54
C LEU A 121 -23.12 -3.67 14.99
N LYS A 122 -24.33 -3.20 15.22
CA LYS A 122 -24.91 -3.01 16.55
C LYS A 122 -25.82 -4.17 16.93
N ALA A 123 -25.73 -4.64 18.16
CA ALA A 123 -26.64 -5.65 18.68
C ALA A 123 -28.05 -5.04 18.86
N PRO A 124 -29.10 -5.62 18.23
CA PRO A 124 -30.43 -5.03 18.21
C PRO A 124 -30.98 -4.71 19.60
N GLY A 125 -31.57 -3.52 19.76
CA GLY A 125 -32.16 -3.08 21.03
C GLY A 125 -31.17 -2.77 22.16
N THR A 126 -29.86 -2.75 21.91
CA THR A 126 -28.82 -2.44 22.91
C THR A 126 -28.02 -1.19 22.53
N THR A 127 -26.95 -0.89 23.27
CA THR A 127 -25.93 0.10 22.90
C THR A 127 -24.57 -0.55 22.65
N ARG A 128 -24.55 -1.84 22.30
CA ARG A 128 -23.32 -2.63 22.13
C ARG A 128 -23.10 -3.00 20.67
N TYR A 129 -21.83 -3.10 20.28
CA TYR A 129 -21.39 -3.23 18.89
C TYR A 129 -20.39 -4.37 18.75
N LEU A 130 -20.26 -4.95 17.57
CA LEU A 130 -19.07 -5.74 17.23
C LEU A 130 -17.85 -4.83 17.28
N THR A 131 -16.83 -5.21 18.05
CA THR A 131 -15.64 -4.40 18.26
C THR A 131 -14.37 -5.24 18.26
N VAL A 132 -13.29 -4.65 17.76
CA VAL A 132 -11.94 -5.06 18.15
C VAL A 132 -11.74 -4.78 19.63
N ALA A 133 -11.20 -5.75 20.38
CA ALA A 133 -10.87 -5.53 21.78
C ALA A 133 -9.73 -4.51 21.93
N ALA A 134 -9.69 -3.79 23.07
CA ALA A 134 -8.67 -2.79 23.31
C ALA A 134 -7.25 -3.40 23.28
N LYS A 135 -6.32 -2.71 22.61
CA LYS A 135 -4.92 -3.13 22.51
C LYS A 135 -4.21 -3.02 23.87
N PRO A 136 -3.65 -4.12 24.42
CA PRO A 136 -2.80 -4.03 25.59
C PRO A 136 -1.48 -3.31 25.26
N SER A 137 -0.90 -2.62 26.24
CA SER A 137 0.41 -1.97 26.06
C SER A 137 1.49 -3.00 25.69
N GLY A 138 2.24 -2.74 24.63
CA GLY A 138 3.32 -3.63 24.17
C GLY A 138 2.87 -4.95 23.52
N ALA A 139 1.57 -5.09 23.21
CA ALA A 139 1.03 -6.29 22.56
C ALA A 139 0.26 -5.93 21.28
N ASN A 140 -0.06 -6.95 20.46
CA ASN A 140 -0.99 -6.78 19.36
C ASN A 140 -2.43 -6.60 19.86
N TYR A 141 -3.35 -6.17 18.98
CA TYR A 141 -4.77 -6.25 19.28
C TYR A 141 -5.15 -7.73 19.54
N PRO A 142 -6.03 -8.03 20.50
CA PRO A 142 -6.51 -9.39 20.70
C PRO A 142 -7.22 -9.93 19.47
N ASP A 143 -7.01 -11.21 19.19
CA ASP A 143 -7.61 -11.88 18.02
C ASP A 143 -9.12 -12.01 18.21
N GLN A 144 -9.59 -12.59 19.33
CA GLN A 144 -11.01 -12.70 19.66
C GLN A 144 -11.75 -11.36 19.61
N LEU A 145 -12.79 -11.29 18.78
CA LEU A 145 -13.67 -10.12 18.68
C LEU A 145 -14.66 -10.06 19.84
N ALA A 146 -14.94 -8.85 20.29
CA ALA A 146 -15.77 -8.56 21.46
C ALA A 146 -17.05 -7.82 21.08
N ILE A 147 -17.99 -7.81 22.03
CA ILE A 147 -19.21 -7.00 21.97
C ILE A 147 -19.02 -5.81 22.91
N GLY A 148 -18.67 -4.65 22.36
CA GLY A 148 -18.19 -3.50 23.11
C GLY A 148 -19.08 -2.26 22.99
N GLY A 149 -18.60 -1.13 23.53
CA GLY A 149 -19.22 0.18 23.31
C GLY A 149 -18.97 0.72 21.90
N ALA A 150 -19.62 1.84 21.57
CA ALA A 150 -19.33 2.56 20.33
C ALA A 150 -17.90 3.14 20.33
N GLY A 151 -17.34 3.39 19.15
CA GLY A 151 -16.04 4.03 18.99
C GLY A 151 -15.31 3.59 17.71
N SER A 152 -14.07 4.02 17.56
CA SER A 152 -13.23 3.66 16.40
C SER A 152 -12.97 2.15 16.28
N LEU A 153 -12.91 1.43 17.41
CA LEU A 153 -12.78 -0.02 17.44
C LEU A 153 -14.04 -0.77 16.97
N ALA A 154 -15.17 -0.07 16.85
CA ALA A 154 -16.45 -0.58 16.35
C ALA A 154 -16.69 -0.25 14.86
N ALA A 155 -15.70 0.34 14.18
CA ALA A 155 -15.79 0.70 12.78
C ALA A 155 -15.30 -0.43 11.88
N TRP A 156 -16.15 -0.83 10.94
CA TRP A 156 -15.92 -1.95 10.04
C TRP A 156 -16.13 -1.52 8.59
N TYR A 157 -15.30 -2.04 7.71
CA TYR A 157 -15.58 -2.12 6.30
C TYR A 157 -16.35 -3.41 6.01
N LEU A 158 -17.42 -3.31 5.22
CA LEU A 158 -18.01 -4.46 4.55
C LEU A 158 -17.41 -4.51 3.14
N THR A 159 -16.26 -5.18 3.01
CA THR A 159 -15.51 -5.21 1.75
C THR A 159 -16.05 -6.32 0.86
N PRO A 160 -16.60 -6.02 -0.33
CA PRO A 160 -17.19 -7.05 -1.19
C PRO A 160 -16.12 -8.05 -1.68
N VAL A 161 -16.45 -9.34 -1.68
CA VAL A 161 -15.58 -10.40 -2.22
C VAL A 161 -15.30 -10.18 -3.70
N THR A 162 -16.30 -9.69 -4.44
CA THR A 162 -16.17 -9.28 -5.83
C THR A 162 -16.40 -7.77 -5.93
N PRO A 163 -15.34 -6.95 -5.79
CA PRO A 163 -15.49 -5.50 -5.84
C PRO A 163 -15.89 -5.02 -7.23
N ALA A 164 -16.73 -3.99 -7.27
CA ALA A 164 -16.97 -3.27 -8.51
C ALA A 164 -15.69 -2.57 -8.97
N VAL A 165 -15.40 -2.65 -10.26
CA VAL A 165 -14.27 -1.98 -10.90
C VAL A 165 -14.79 -1.14 -12.06
N SER A 166 -14.05 -0.10 -12.41
CA SER A 166 -14.33 0.71 -13.61
C SER A 166 -13.22 0.55 -14.64
N PRO A 167 -13.50 0.69 -15.95
CA PRO A 167 -12.46 0.66 -16.98
C PRO A 167 -11.35 1.68 -16.70
N MET A 168 -10.10 1.32 -17.01
CA MET A 168 -8.98 2.25 -16.88
C MET A 168 -9.20 3.48 -17.77
N PRO A 169 -8.98 4.70 -17.28
CA PRO A 169 -9.01 5.90 -18.11
C PRO A 169 -8.00 5.83 -19.27
N SER A 170 -8.19 6.70 -20.26
CA SER A 170 -7.21 6.93 -21.32
C SER A 170 -5.86 7.32 -20.72
N ALA A 171 -4.76 7.01 -21.41
CA ALA A 171 -3.41 7.12 -20.87
C ALA A 171 -3.06 8.52 -20.33
N ASP A 172 -3.60 9.56 -20.94
CA ASP A 172 -3.43 10.98 -20.58
C ASP A 172 -4.22 11.40 -19.33
N GLN A 173 -5.18 10.59 -18.87
CA GLN A 173 -6.03 10.87 -17.70
C GLN A 173 -5.71 10.03 -16.48
N ARG A 174 -4.80 9.05 -16.57
CA ARG A 174 -4.44 8.16 -15.47
C ARG A 174 -3.65 8.90 -14.41
N THR A 175 -4.11 8.87 -13.16
CA THR A 175 -3.34 9.32 -11.99
C THR A 175 -2.32 8.27 -11.56
N LEU A 176 -1.24 8.68 -10.88
CA LEU A 176 -0.18 7.74 -10.47
C LEU A 176 -0.72 6.60 -9.60
N ASP A 177 -1.68 6.89 -8.71
CA ASP A 177 -2.34 5.90 -7.84
C ASP A 177 -3.32 4.98 -8.58
N GLN A 178 -3.60 5.23 -9.86
CA GLN A 178 -4.35 4.30 -10.71
C GLN A 178 -3.46 3.33 -11.49
N VAL A 179 -2.17 3.62 -11.67
CA VAL A 179 -1.28 2.81 -12.51
C VAL A 179 -0.55 1.75 -11.69
N THR A 180 -0.43 0.56 -12.28
CA THR A 180 0.35 -0.55 -11.73
C THR A 180 1.67 -0.71 -12.50
N PHE A 181 2.77 -0.91 -11.79
CA PHE A 181 4.13 -1.07 -12.32
C PHE A 181 4.75 -2.39 -11.89
N LEU A 182 5.50 -3.04 -12.80
CA LEU A 182 6.34 -4.17 -12.44
C LEU A 182 7.52 -3.68 -11.59
N THR A 183 7.76 -4.35 -10.47
CA THR A 183 8.80 -4.00 -9.50
C THR A 183 9.71 -5.19 -9.26
N SER A 184 11.03 -4.98 -9.30
CA SER A 184 12.00 -6.01 -8.94
C SER A 184 12.38 -5.90 -7.46
N HIS A 185 12.18 -6.98 -6.72
CA HIS A 185 12.67 -7.12 -5.36
C HIS A 185 14.20 -7.31 -5.38
N ASN A 186 14.93 -6.60 -4.52
CA ASN A 186 16.39 -6.58 -4.44
C ASN A 186 17.04 -6.56 -5.82
N ALA A 187 16.68 -5.54 -6.61
CA ALA A 187 17.00 -5.46 -8.03
C ALA A 187 18.51 -5.54 -8.32
N TYR A 188 19.33 -5.03 -7.40
CA TYR A 188 20.79 -5.05 -7.43
C TYR A 188 21.38 -6.46 -7.19
N ALA A 189 20.65 -7.36 -6.53
CA ALA A 189 21.04 -8.73 -6.25
C ALA A 189 20.86 -9.61 -7.50
N ASN A 190 21.58 -9.27 -8.56
CA ASN A 190 21.46 -9.87 -9.89
C ASN A 190 22.73 -10.57 -10.39
N GLY A 191 23.89 -10.29 -9.78
CA GLY A 191 25.18 -10.87 -10.12
C GLY A 191 25.78 -10.45 -11.47
N VAL A 192 25.06 -9.66 -12.28
CA VAL A 192 25.51 -9.11 -13.56
C VAL A 192 26.21 -7.78 -13.36
N ASP A 193 25.65 -6.91 -12.51
CA ASP A 193 26.18 -5.55 -12.28
C ASP A 193 27.32 -5.52 -11.25
N GLY A 194 27.36 -6.50 -10.35
CA GLY A 194 28.35 -6.63 -9.28
C GLY A 194 27.95 -7.69 -8.26
N GLY A 195 28.82 -7.91 -7.27
CA GLY A 195 28.50 -8.79 -6.15
C GLY A 195 27.54 -8.11 -5.17
N PHE A 196 26.70 -8.89 -4.51
CA PHE A 196 25.65 -8.38 -3.63
C PHE A 196 25.61 -9.08 -2.27
N ALA A 197 26.29 -10.21 -2.10
CA ALA A 197 26.32 -10.96 -0.85
C ALA A 197 27.72 -11.56 -0.61
N PRO A 198 28.14 -11.69 0.67
CA PRO A 198 29.36 -12.41 1.03
C PRO A 198 29.32 -13.87 0.57
N PRO A 199 30.45 -14.52 0.27
CA PRO A 199 30.49 -15.89 -0.29
C PRO A 199 29.90 -16.98 0.63
N PHE A 200 29.63 -16.66 1.90
CA PHE A 200 29.11 -17.57 2.93
C PHE A 200 27.65 -17.29 3.31
N VAL A 201 26.98 -16.29 2.73
CA VAL A 201 25.56 -15.96 2.97
C VAL A 201 24.81 -15.85 1.64
N ASN A 202 23.63 -16.48 1.59
CA ASN A 202 22.64 -16.49 0.51
C ASN A 202 23.18 -16.35 -0.93
N LEU A 203 23.53 -17.49 -1.54
CA LEU A 203 24.02 -17.59 -2.92
C LEU A 203 22.95 -17.40 -4.00
N VAL A 204 21.67 -17.19 -3.63
CA VAL A 204 20.58 -17.15 -4.60
C VAL A 204 20.28 -15.70 -4.97
N PRO A 205 20.60 -15.26 -6.20
CA PRO A 205 20.28 -13.91 -6.63
C PRO A 205 18.77 -13.73 -6.76
N ASN A 206 18.27 -12.57 -6.36
CA ASN A 206 16.87 -12.20 -6.52
C ASN A 206 16.50 -12.01 -7.99
N GLN A 207 17.46 -11.58 -8.82
CA GLN A 207 17.26 -11.37 -10.24
C GLN A 207 18.39 -12.02 -11.06
N THR A 208 18.22 -12.15 -12.37
CA THR A 208 19.26 -12.74 -13.26
C THR A 208 19.77 -11.75 -14.32
N ARG A 209 19.32 -10.50 -14.24
CA ARG A 209 19.54 -9.45 -15.24
C ARG A 209 19.91 -8.16 -14.54
N GLY A 210 20.92 -7.45 -15.05
CA GLY A 210 21.35 -6.16 -14.51
C GLY A 210 20.31 -5.05 -14.67
N ILE A 211 20.44 -3.95 -13.93
CA ILE A 211 19.47 -2.84 -13.86
C ILE A 211 19.07 -2.30 -15.24
N ASN A 212 20.01 -2.11 -16.17
CA ASN A 212 19.71 -1.64 -17.52
C ASN A 212 18.81 -2.60 -18.31
N GLN A 213 19.00 -3.91 -18.14
CA GLN A 213 18.16 -4.90 -18.79
C GLN A 213 16.78 -4.95 -18.12
N GLN A 214 16.70 -4.84 -16.79
CA GLN A 214 15.42 -4.72 -16.07
C GLN A 214 14.58 -3.53 -16.58
N LEU A 215 15.21 -2.37 -16.74
CA LEU A 215 14.58 -1.18 -17.31
C LEU A 215 14.11 -1.44 -18.77
N THR A 216 14.95 -2.08 -19.58
CA THR A 216 14.62 -2.43 -20.98
C THR A 216 13.43 -3.39 -21.06
N ASP A 217 13.33 -4.34 -20.12
CA ASP A 217 12.28 -5.34 -20.06
C ASP A 217 10.94 -4.83 -19.49
N GLY A 218 10.89 -3.56 -19.07
CA GLY A 218 9.66 -2.91 -18.61
C GLY A 218 9.50 -2.82 -17.09
N VAL A 219 10.53 -3.17 -16.30
CA VAL A 219 10.54 -2.89 -14.85
C VAL A 219 10.58 -1.39 -14.62
N ARG A 220 9.72 -0.89 -13.73
CA ARG A 220 9.61 0.55 -13.39
C ARG A 220 9.63 0.82 -11.88
N GLY A 221 9.56 -0.21 -11.04
CA GLY A 221 9.86 -0.16 -9.62
C GLY A 221 11.13 -0.94 -9.28
N PHE A 222 11.96 -0.45 -8.37
CA PHE A 222 13.20 -1.10 -7.96
C PHE A 222 13.33 -1.05 -6.44
N MET A 223 13.39 -2.21 -5.79
CA MET A 223 13.73 -2.29 -4.36
C MET A 223 15.23 -2.52 -4.22
N LEU A 224 15.88 -1.68 -3.41
CA LEU A 224 17.33 -1.66 -3.21
C LEU A 224 17.65 -1.62 -1.73
N ASP A 225 18.58 -2.46 -1.27
CA ASP A 225 19.06 -2.43 0.10
C ASP A 225 20.37 -1.67 0.12
N ILE A 226 20.47 -0.66 0.98
CA ILE A 226 21.66 0.17 1.09
C ILE A 226 22.28 0.04 2.48
N HIS A 227 23.57 -0.24 2.52
CA HIS A 227 24.35 -0.29 3.75
C HIS A 227 25.48 0.71 3.70
N GLN A 228 25.72 1.39 4.82
CA GLN A 228 26.82 2.32 4.93
C GLN A 228 28.14 1.56 5.10
N THR A 229 29.12 1.90 4.27
CA THR A 229 30.52 1.45 4.39
C THR A 229 31.46 2.66 4.44
N SER A 230 32.77 2.42 4.49
CA SER A 230 33.76 3.49 4.32
C SER A 230 33.68 4.18 2.96
N ASP A 231 33.07 3.53 1.97
CA ASP A 231 33.04 3.99 0.57
C ASP A 231 31.72 4.66 0.19
N GLY A 232 30.78 4.80 1.14
CA GLY A 232 29.47 5.43 0.97
C GLY A 232 28.30 4.47 1.19
N ALA A 233 27.19 4.69 0.47
CA ALA A 233 26.05 3.78 0.45
C ALA A 233 26.25 2.69 -0.60
N ILE A 234 26.36 1.45 -0.15
CA ILE A 234 26.67 0.29 -1.00
C ILE A 234 25.49 -0.68 -1.00
N LEU A 235 25.22 -1.24 -2.17
CA LEU A 235 24.14 -2.19 -2.43
C LEU A 235 24.56 -3.60 -2.03
N CYS A 236 24.00 -4.12 -0.93
CA CYS A 236 24.32 -5.44 -0.40
C CYS A 236 23.13 -6.07 0.31
N HIS A 237 23.03 -7.39 0.27
CA HIS A 237 22.03 -8.15 1.00
C HIS A 237 22.54 -8.47 2.40
N ASN A 238 21.90 -7.90 3.44
CA ASN A 238 22.17 -8.11 4.86
C ASN A 238 23.55 -7.62 5.37
N SER A 239 24.63 -7.76 4.59
CA SER A 239 25.96 -7.26 4.95
C SER A 239 26.84 -7.03 3.71
N CYS A 240 27.64 -5.95 3.74
CA CYS A 240 28.66 -5.67 2.72
C CYS A 240 30.04 -6.28 3.00
N THR A 241 30.21 -7.03 4.10
CA THR A 241 31.49 -7.60 4.49
C THR A 241 31.94 -8.69 3.51
N LEU A 242 33.12 -8.58 2.90
CA LEU A 242 33.66 -9.59 1.96
C LEU A 242 32.82 -9.79 0.69
N VAL A 243 31.98 -8.83 0.33
CA VAL A 243 31.31 -8.81 -0.98
C VAL A 243 32.33 -8.47 -2.05
N SER A 244 32.42 -9.28 -3.10
CA SER A 244 33.32 -9.02 -4.22
C SER A 244 32.70 -8.00 -5.17
N SER A 245 33.37 -6.87 -5.41
CA SER A 245 32.95 -5.81 -6.34
C SER A 245 31.50 -5.35 -6.15
N PRO A 246 31.13 -4.84 -4.95
CA PRO A 246 29.79 -4.34 -4.72
C PRO A 246 29.55 -3.02 -5.47
N VAL A 247 28.27 -2.72 -5.73
CA VAL A 247 27.87 -1.52 -6.48
C VAL A 247 27.44 -0.43 -5.50
N ALA A 248 27.91 0.80 -5.71
CA ALA A 248 27.46 1.95 -4.94
C ALA A 248 26.09 2.45 -5.42
N LEU A 249 25.25 2.96 -4.52
CA LEU A 249 23.89 3.41 -4.82
C LEU A 249 23.84 4.40 -5.99
N TRP A 250 24.73 5.39 -6.01
CA TRP A 250 24.75 6.42 -7.04
C TRP A 250 24.95 5.85 -8.46
N VAL A 251 25.59 4.69 -8.60
CA VAL A 251 25.82 4.04 -9.92
C VAL A 251 24.50 3.54 -10.50
N ASP A 252 23.69 2.84 -9.70
CA ASP A 252 22.41 2.31 -10.15
C ASP A 252 21.37 3.42 -10.35
N LEU A 253 21.40 4.46 -9.51
CA LEU A 253 20.61 5.66 -9.74
C LEU A 253 21.02 6.39 -11.02
N GLN A 254 22.32 6.46 -11.35
CA GLN A 254 22.78 7.03 -12.61
C GLN A 254 22.24 6.27 -13.82
N ARG A 255 22.24 4.92 -13.78
CA ARG A 255 21.63 4.08 -14.83
C ARG A 255 20.15 4.42 -15.04
N MET A 256 19.40 4.61 -13.96
CA MET A 256 17.97 4.98 -14.03
C MET A 256 17.77 6.40 -14.58
N VAL A 257 18.57 7.37 -14.16
CA VAL A 257 18.51 8.74 -14.68
C VAL A 257 18.87 8.79 -16.17
N ASP A 258 19.89 8.06 -16.60
CA ASP A 258 20.28 7.99 -18.01
C ASP A 258 19.23 7.28 -18.87
N PHE A 259 18.57 6.25 -18.33
CA PHE A 259 17.41 5.63 -18.96
C PHE A 259 16.26 6.63 -19.13
N LEU A 260 15.92 7.40 -18.09
CA LEU A 260 14.87 8.41 -18.16
C LEU A 260 15.18 9.51 -19.17
N LYS A 261 16.45 9.93 -19.31
CA LYS A 261 16.88 10.88 -20.35
C LYS A 261 16.65 10.32 -21.77
N GLN A 262 16.92 9.04 -21.97
CA GLN A 262 16.73 8.36 -23.27
C GLN A 262 15.26 8.00 -23.55
N ASN A 263 14.43 7.91 -22.51
CA ASN A 263 13.05 7.46 -22.59
C ASN A 263 12.12 8.48 -21.91
N PRO A 264 11.78 9.60 -22.57
CA PRO A 264 11.12 10.76 -21.95
C PRO A 264 9.69 10.46 -21.44
N THR A 265 9.05 9.40 -21.92
CA THR A 265 7.69 9.00 -21.53
C THR A 265 7.64 8.04 -20.34
N GLN A 266 8.79 7.68 -19.78
CA GLN A 266 8.88 6.68 -18.72
C GLN A 266 8.99 7.34 -17.34
N VAL A 267 8.46 6.65 -16.33
CA VAL A 267 8.53 7.02 -14.91
C VAL A 267 9.14 5.84 -14.14
N VAL A 268 10.04 6.11 -13.21
CA VAL A 268 10.71 5.10 -12.37
C VAL A 268 10.44 5.40 -10.89
N THR A 269 10.33 4.36 -10.07
CA THR A 269 10.24 4.47 -8.61
C THR A 269 11.28 3.57 -7.96
N VAL A 270 11.98 4.09 -6.96
CA VAL A 270 12.96 3.38 -6.16
C VAL A 270 12.47 3.29 -4.72
N PHE A 271 12.55 2.10 -4.13
CA PHE A 271 12.32 1.84 -2.72
C PHE A 271 13.64 1.43 -2.08
N LEU A 272 14.04 2.13 -1.02
CA LEU A 272 15.27 1.89 -0.31
C LEU A 272 14.97 1.20 1.03
N GLU A 273 15.53 0.00 1.23
CA GLU A 273 15.74 -0.55 2.56
C GLU A 273 17.04 0.08 3.11
N ASP A 274 16.90 0.99 4.08
CA ASP A 274 17.87 2.06 4.29
C ASP A 274 18.59 1.97 5.63
N TYR A 275 19.84 1.50 5.59
CA TYR A 275 20.74 1.40 6.74
C TYR A 275 21.85 2.45 6.73
N VAL A 276 21.61 3.61 6.11
CA VAL A 276 22.62 4.65 5.86
C VAL A 276 22.31 5.92 6.67
N ASP A 277 23.35 6.67 7.07
CA ASP A 277 23.15 8.00 7.67
C ASP A 277 22.56 8.97 6.63
N PRO A 278 21.58 9.83 6.99
CA PRO A 278 20.95 10.74 6.03
C PRO A 278 21.95 11.68 5.32
N GLY A 279 23.06 12.05 5.97
CA GLY A 279 24.12 12.87 5.38
C GLY A 279 24.91 12.12 4.30
N VAL A 280 25.19 10.83 4.52
CA VAL A 280 25.82 9.95 3.52
C VAL A 280 24.88 9.72 2.35
N LEU A 281 23.61 9.39 2.59
CA LEU A 281 22.61 9.22 1.53
C LEU A 281 22.48 10.48 0.67
N ARG A 282 22.37 11.66 1.29
CA ARG A 282 22.33 12.94 0.56
C ARG A 282 23.58 13.15 -0.31
N SER A 283 24.74 12.78 0.19
CA SER A 283 26.00 12.90 -0.53
C SER A 283 26.06 11.96 -1.73
N GLU A 284 25.51 10.75 -1.61
CA GLU A 284 25.40 9.79 -2.72
C GLU A 284 24.46 10.28 -3.82
N LEU A 285 23.30 10.84 -3.46
CA LEU A 285 22.37 11.44 -4.43
C LEU A 285 23.00 12.63 -5.17
N ALA A 286 23.81 13.44 -4.49
CA ALA A 286 24.52 14.56 -5.10
C ALA A 286 25.54 14.14 -6.19
N ARG A 287 25.95 12.86 -6.22
CA ARG A 287 26.84 12.31 -7.25
C ARG A 287 26.10 11.93 -8.54
N VAL A 288 24.77 11.85 -8.51
CA VAL A 288 23.95 11.42 -9.65
C VAL A 288 23.68 12.60 -10.58
N SER A 289 24.30 12.59 -11.76
CA SER A 289 24.22 13.69 -12.72
C SER A 289 22.85 13.78 -13.38
N GLY A 290 22.17 14.90 -13.15
CA GLY A 290 20.82 15.18 -13.67
C GLY A 290 19.69 14.58 -12.83
N LEU A 291 19.98 14.12 -11.60
CA LEU A 291 18.95 13.61 -10.68
C LEU A 291 17.88 14.67 -10.38
N SER A 292 18.31 15.88 -10.04
CA SER A 292 17.40 17.00 -9.73
C SER A 292 16.44 17.35 -10.87
N ASP A 293 16.83 17.04 -12.11
CA ASP A 293 16.02 17.37 -13.29
C ASP A 293 14.82 16.44 -13.45
N VAL A 294 14.89 15.24 -12.85
CA VAL A 294 13.86 14.19 -12.98
C VAL A 294 13.18 13.81 -11.66
N LEU A 295 13.68 14.30 -10.53
CA LEU A 295 13.21 13.89 -9.21
C LEU A 295 11.85 14.53 -8.88
N TYR A 296 10.83 13.69 -8.71
CA TYR A 296 9.52 14.14 -8.29
C TYR A 296 9.41 14.24 -6.77
N ARG A 297 8.92 15.37 -6.28
CA ARG A 297 8.72 15.67 -4.85
C ARG A 297 7.25 15.80 -4.48
N PRO A 298 6.57 14.71 -4.10
CA PRO A 298 5.13 14.74 -3.81
C PRO A 298 4.78 15.59 -2.58
N ASP A 299 5.74 15.84 -1.69
CA ASP A 299 5.60 16.73 -0.53
C ASP A 299 5.47 18.21 -0.92
N GLN A 300 5.88 18.59 -2.14
CA GLN A 300 5.86 19.96 -2.63
C GLN A 300 4.75 20.26 -3.65
N THR A 301 4.06 19.23 -4.14
CA THR A 301 3.07 19.36 -5.24
C THR A 301 1.62 19.24 -4.79
N GLY A 302 1.36 19.25 -3.48
CA GLY A 302 0.01 19.25 -2.93
C GLY A 302 -0.71 17.90 -3.03
N VAL A 303 0.02 16.78 -3.15
CA VAL A 303 -0.57 15.43 -3.26
C VAL A 303 -1.48 15.11 -2.08
N ARG A 304 -1.16 15.59 -0.87
CA ARG A 304 -1.98 15.36 0.33
C ARG A 304 -3.36 15.99 0.22
N GLN A 305 -3.47 17.13 -0.45
CA GLN A 305 -4.71 17.90 -0.58
C GLN A 305 -5.49 17.51 -1.83
N ASN A 306 -4.78 17.23 -2.93
CA ASN A 306 -5.37 17.11 -4.26
C ASN A 306 -5.37 15.67 -4.81
N GLY A 307 -4.71 14.72 -4.13
CA GLY A 307 -4.45 13.38 -4.66
C GLY A 307 -3.23 13.34 -5.58
N TRP A 308 -2.91 12.16 -6.10
CA TRP A 308 -1.75 11.99 -6.97
C TRP A 308 -1.99 12.63 -8.35
N PRO A 309 -0.97 13.27 -8.95
CA PRO A 309 -1.09 13.87 -10.28
C PRO A 309 -1.25 12.81 -11.37
N LYS A 310 -1.66 13.27 -12.56
CA LYS A 310 -1.66 12.44 -13.75
C LYS A 310 -0.23 12.07 -14.14
N VAL A 311 -0.05 10.85 -14.61
CA VAL A 311 1.25 10.39 -15.15
C VAL A 311 1.69 11.26 -16.33
N ALA A 312 0.75 11.72 -17.16
CA ALA A 312 1.03 12.64 -18.25
C ALA A 312 1.57 14.00 -17.77
N ASP A 313 1.05 14.53 -16.66
CA ASP A 313 1.51 15.80 -16.09
C ASP A 313 2.93 15.65 -15.51
N LEU A 314 3.19 14.53 -14.82
CA LEU A 314 4.54 14.17 -14.35
C LEU A 314 5.54 14.08 -15.50
N ILE A 315 5.17 13.43 -16.61
CA ILE A 315 6.00 13.33 -17.80
C ILE A 315 6.27 14.71 -18.40
N ALA A 316 5.24 15.55 -18.53
CA ALA A 316 5.36 16.89 -19.10
C ALA A 316 6.24 17.83 -18.25
N ALA A 317 6.20 17.68 -16.92
CA ALA A 317 7.04 18.41 -15.98
C ALA A 317 8.48 17.86 -15.86
N ASN A 318 8.77 16.72 -16.51
CA ASN A 318 9.99 15.92 -16.34
C ASN A 318 10.15 15.29 -14.94
N ASP A 319 9.15 15.38 -14.06
CA ASP A 319 9.08 14.79 -12.72
C ASP A 319 8.83 13.27 -12.77
N ARG A 320 9.87 12.48 -13.09
CA ARG A 320 9.74 11.08 -13.54
C ARG A 320 10.49 10.06 -12.68
N LEU A 321 11.09 10.46 -11.57
CA LEU A 321 11.74 9.56 -10.61
C LEU A 321 11.23 9.82 -9.20
N LEU A 322 10.69 8.80 -8.54
CA LEU A 322 10.37 8.83 -7.12
C LEU A 322 11.38 7.98 -6.34
N ILE A 323 11.76 8.43 -5.15
CA ILE A 323 12.62 7.66 -4.24
C ILE A 323 11.94 7.62 -2.86
N PHE A 324 11.70 6.41 -2.37
CA PHE A 324 11.16 6.14 -1.04
C PHE A 324 12.19 5.44 -0.16
N THR A 325 12.13 5.67 1.15
CA THR A 325 12.96 5.02 2.17
C THR A 325 12.07 4.31 3.19
N ASP A 326 12.43 3.12 3.62
CA ASP A 326 11.73 2.41 4.70
C ASP A 326 12.09 2.93 6.11
N HIS A 327 13.10 3.81 6.19
CA HIS A 327 13.45 4.53 7.41
C HIS A 327 12.27 5.36 7.93
N SER A 328 12.29 5.69 9.22
CA SER A 328 11.26 6.54 9.82
C SER A 328 11.73 7.98 9.97
N ARG A 329 10.81 8.94 9.76
CA ARG A 329 11.08 10.36 10.02
C ARG A 329 11.54 10.60 11.46
N SER A 330 10.94 9.90 12.42
CA SER A 330 11.32 9.99 13.83
C SER A 330 12.75 9.55 14.11
N ALA A 331 13.25 8.54 13.39
CA ALA A 331 14.63 8.10 13.54
C ALA A 331 15.65 9.11 12.98
N ASP A 332 15.24 9.99 12.06
CA ASP A 332 16.09 11.07 11.52
C ASP A 332 16.05 12.37 12.31
N GLN A 333 15.11 12.51 13.25
CA GLN A 333 15.00 13.72 14.09
C GLN A 333 16.29 13.95 14.89
N THR A 334 16.92 12.87 15.36
CA THR A 334 18.18 12.92 16.12
C THR A 334 19.37 13.32 15.25
N ALA A 335 19.32 13.05 13.94
CA ALA A 335 20.37 13.40 12.99
C ALA A 335 20.29 14.88 12.53
N GLY A 336 19.19 15.58 12.80
CA GLY A 336 19.00 16.98 12.38
C GLY A 336 18.89 17.18 10.86
N LEU A 337 18.77 16.09 10.09
CA LEU A 337 18.60 16.08 8.65
C LEU A 337 17.53 15.05 8.28
N SER A 338 16.43 15.50 7.71
CA SER A 338 15.35 14.64 7.24
C SER A 338 15.45 14.39 5.74
N ARG A 339 15.15 13.14 5.34
CA ARG A 339 15.36 12.64 3.98
C ARG A 339 14.52 13.34 2.91
N ASP A 340 13.34 13.81 3.29
CA ASP A 340 12.44 14.54 2.40
C ASP A 340 12.99 15.92 2.00
N THR A 341 13.87 16.52 2.80
CA THR A 341 14.52 17.79 2.45
C THR A 341 15.39 17.71 1.19
N PHE A 342 15.83 16.51 0.83
CA PHE A 342 16.61 16.24 -0.39
C PHE A 342 15.90 15.26 -1.34
N GLY A 343 14.58 15.12 -1.20
CA GLY A 343 13.73 14.42 -2.16
C GLY A 343 13.62 12.90 -2.01
N VAL A 344 13.97 12.35 -0.84
CA VAL A 344 13.69 10.94 -0.49
C VAL A 344 12.52 10.89 0.49
N MET A 345 11.42 10.28 0.08
CA MET A 345 10.17 10.27 0.83
C MET A 345 10.07 9.09 1.79
N TYR A 346 9.58 9.30 3.01
CA TYR A 346 9.37 8.21 3.97
C TYR A 346 8.24 7.28 3.51
N GLN A 347 8.55 6.02 3.23
CA GLN A 347 7.64 5.04 2.65
C GLN A 347 6.34 4.92 3.47
N ARG A 348 6.44 4.84 4.80
CA ARG A 348 5.29 4.78 5.72
C ARG A 348 4.34 5.98 5.66
N GLU A 349 4.78 7.11 5.13
CA GLU A 349 3.97 8.33 4.99
C GLU A 349 3.30 8.48 3.63
N TRP A 350 3.75 7.70 2.64
CA TRP A 350 3.38 7.85 1.23
C TRP A 350 2.83 6.58 0.58
N THR A 351 3.09 5.42 1.19
CA THR A 351 2.70 4.11 0.70
C THR A 351 2.06 3.27 1.80
N VAL A 352 1.45 2.17 1.40
CA VAL A 352 1.15 1.00 2.23
C VAL A 352 1.80 -0.22 1.59
N GLU A 353 2.18 -1.20 2.41
CA GLU A 353 2.92 -2.36 1.92
C GLU A 353 2.53 -3.63 2.67
N ASN A 354 2.29 -4.73 1.96
CA ASN A 354 2.00 -5.99 2.62
C ASN A 354 3.26 -6.68 3.14
N TYR A 355 3.07 -7.57 4.12
CA TYR A 355 4.10 -8.44 4.64
C TYR A 355 4.82 -9.15 3.50
N TRP A 356 6.15 -9.09 3.54
CA TRP A 356 7.00 -9.33 2.37
C TRP A 356 7.04 -10.81 1.94
N SER A 357 6.96 -11.72 2.91
CA SER A 357 7.17 -13.14 2.65
C SER A 357 5.87 -13.92 2.42
N MET A 358 5.88 -14.75 1.38
CA MET A 358 4.90 -15.80 1.09
C MET A 358 5.32 -17.16 1.69
N GLY A 359 6.25 -17.18 2.65
CA GLY A 359 6.77 -18.38 3.30
C GLY A 359 8.09 -18.89 2.71
N GLY A 360 8.68 -19.86 3.39
CA GLY A 360 10.00 -20.41 3.05
C GLY A 360 9.96 -21.61 2.09
N GLY A 361 11.10 -21.83 1.43
CA GLY A 361 11.41 -23.08 0.73
C GLY A 361 10.45 -23.47 -0.40
N LEU A 362 10.29 -24.79 -0.62
CA LEU A 362 9.50 -25.40 -1.70
C LEU A 362 8.03 -25.69 -1.30
N GLY A 363 7.58 -25.18 -0.15
CA GLY A 363 6.24 -25.45 0.39
C GLY A 363 5.12 -24.66 -0.28
N ALA A 364 3.90 -24.83 0.23
CA ALA A 364 2.78 -23.98 -0.18
C ALA A 364 3.06 -22.50 0.15
N SER A 365 2.63 -21.61 -0.73
CA SER A 365 2.73 -20.17 -0.49
C SER A 365 1.70 -19.73 0.54
N ASP A 366 2.09 -18.85 1.47
CA ASP A 366 1.14 -18.08 2.26
C ASP A 366 0.59 -16.92 1.42
N TRP A 367 -0.69 -17.00 1.08
CA TRP A 367 -1.40 -16.00 0.29
C TRP A 367 -1.90 -14.82 1.10
N SER A 368 -1.66 -14.80 2.41
CA SER A 368 -2.09 -13.70 3.27
C SER A 368 -1.55 -12.35 2.76
N CYS A 369 -2.39 -11.32 2.87
CA CYS A 369 -2.08 -9.97 2.44
C CYS A 369 -2.48 -8.99 3.52
N TYR A 370 -1.56 -8.77 4.45
CA TYR A 370 -1.74 -7.89 5.61
C TYR A 370 -0.56 -6.92 5.67
N SER A 371 -0.75 -5.79 6.35
CA SER A 371 0.28 -4.77 6.44
C SER A 371 1.55 -5.30 7.09
N ARG A 372 2.71 -4.98 6.52
CA ARG A 372 4.01 -5.25 7.18
C ARG A 372 4.22 -4.37 8.43
N TRP A 373 3.40 -3.33 8.62
CA TRP A 373 3.47 -2.40 9.75
C TRP A 373 2.33 -2.61 10.76
N TYR A 374 1.96 -3.87 10.96
CA TYR A 374 1.06 -4.32 12.02
C TYR A 374 1.86 -5.03 13.12
N GLY A 375 1.84 -4.49 14.33
CA GLY A 375 2.56 -5.03 15.48
C GLY A 375 2.28 -4.29 16.78
N ALA A 376 3.04 -4.61 17.84
CA ALA A 376 2.94 -3.98 19.14
C ALA A 376 3.17 -2.46 19.07
N ASP A 377 4.11 -2.02 18.24
CA ASP A 377 4.56 -0.62 18.17
C ASP A 377 4.07 0.12 16.91
N SER A 378 3.35 -0.56 16.02
CA SER A 378 2.91 0.02 14.75
C SER A 378 1.55 -0.55 14.31
N ASN A 379 0.70 0.29 13.72
CA ASN A 379 -0.58 -0.13 13.17
C ASN A 379 -0.99 0.76 11.99
N THR A 380 -0.42 0.45 10.82
CA THR A 380 -0.78 1.13 9.57
C THR A 380 -1.49 0.12 8.67
N PRO A 381 -2.84 0.09 8.61
CA PRO A 381 -3.55 -0.87 7.80
C PRO A 381 -3.39 -0.58 6.30
N LEU A 382 -3.47 -1.61 5.45
CA LEU A 382 -3.44 -1.44 3.99
C LEU A 382 -4.63 -0.59 3.47
N THR A 383 -5.73 -0.57 4.23
CA THR A 383 -6.93 0.22 3.95
C THR A 383 -6.75 1.72 4.19
N LEU A 384 -5.63 2.18 4.74
CA LEU A 384 -5.37 3.59 5.04
C LEU A 384 -5.65 4.48 3.82
N THR A 385 -6.53 5.47 4.00
CA THR A 385 -6.83 6.53 3.03
C THR A 385 -7.01 7.83 3.80
N GLN A 386 -6.61 8.96 3.23
CA GLN A 386 -6.66 10.26 3.89
C GLN A 386 -7.22 11.32 2.94
N GLY A 387 -8.55 11.44 2.90
CA GLY A 387 -9.23 12.38 2.00
C GLY A 387 -8.92 12.05 0.54
N ALA A 388 -8.43 13.04 -0.22
CA ALA A 388 -8.01 12.86 -1.60
C ALA A 388 -6.71 12.04 -1.75
N PHE A 389 -5.90 11.97 -0.70
CA PHE A 389 -4.65 11.23 -0.72
C PHE A 389 -4.89 9.73 -0.44
N LYS A 390 -4.60 8.92 -1.45
CA LYS A 390 -4.54 7.47 -1.36
C LYS A 390 -3.06 7.04 -1.37
N PRO A 391 -2.49 6.52 -0.26
CA PRO A 391 -1.14 5.98 -0.27
C PRO A 391 -0.96 4.93 -1.37
N LEU A 392 0.18 4.94 -2.07
CA LEU A 392 0.47 3.96 -3.11
C LEU A 392 0.62 2.58 -2.48
N PHE A 393 0.11 1.53 -3.12
CA PHE A 393 0.19 0.18 -2.58
C PHE A 393 1.35 -0.61 -3.21
N VAL A 394 2.36 -0.94 -2.39
CA VAL A 394 3.45 -1.86 -2.73
C VAL A 394 3.05 -3.28 -2.35
N MET A 395 2.85 -4.12 -3.36
CA MET A 395 2.50 -5.51 -3.19
C MET A 395 3.72 -6.41 -3.32
N ASN A 396 4.23 -6.93 -2.21
CA ASN A 396 5.30 -7.92 -2.16
C ASN A 396 4.78 -9.32 -2.50
N HIS A 397 5.41 -9.97 -3.47
CA HIS A 397 5.09 -11.31 -3.96
C HIS A 397 6.36 -12.11 -4.19
N PHE A 398 6.98 -12.51 -3.10
CA PHE A 398 8.18 -13.33 -3.08
C PHE A 398 8.28 -14.14 -1.78
N ARG A 399 9.24 -15.06 -1.73
CA ARG A 399 9.48 -15.96 -0.59
C ARG A 399 10.70 -15.52 0.19
N ASP A 400 10.98 -16.20 1.31
CA ASP A 400 12.20 -15.96 2.09
C ASP A 400 13.49 -16.21 1.29
N ALA A 401 13.41 -17.04 0.24
CA ALA A 401 14.52 -17.32 -0.66
C ALA A 401 14.06 -17.28 -2.13
N ALA A 402 14.82 -16.58 -2.97
CA ALA A 402 14.54 -16.35 -4.38
C ALA A 402 14.80 -17.60 -5.26
N ILE A 403 14.31 -18.77 -4.87
CA ILE A 403 14.50 -20.01 -5.62
C ILE A 403 13.78 -19.92 -6.97
N THR A 404 14.51 -20.12 -8.06
CA THR A 404 14.01 -19.97 -9.43
C THR A 404 12.72 -20.75 -9.71
N SER A 405 12.60 -21.99 -9.24
CA SER A 405 11.43 -22.84 -9.49
C SER A 405 10.17 -22.38 -8.77
N THR A 406 10.30 -21.92 -7.52
CA THR A 406 9.16 -21.36 -6.77
C THR A 406 8.79 -20.00 -7.31
N ALA A 407 9.76 -19.12 -7.58
CA ALA A 407 9.50 -17.83 -8.20
C ALA A 407 8.79 -17.97 -9.56
N THR A 408 9.23 -18.91 -10.41
CA THR A 408 8.56 -19.21 -11.69
C THR A 408 7.09 -19.57 -11.47
N THR A 409 6.81 -20.43 -10.49
CA THR A 409 5.45 -20.91 -10.20
C THR A 409 4.58 -19.82 -9.56
N ASP A 410 5.11 -19.13 -8.55
CA ASP A 410 4.39 -18.10 -7.81
C ASP A 410 4.07 -16.91 -8.73
N ASN A 411 5.00 -16.50 -9.60
CA ASN A 411 4.78 -15.37 -10.51
C ASN A 411 3.63 -15.62 -11.51
N THR A 412 3.33 -16.88 -11.87
CA THR A 412 2.14 -17.19 -12.69
C THR A 412 0.81 -16.86 -12.00
N LYS A 413 0.81 -16.74 -10.67
CA LYS A 413 -0.37 -16.49 -9.82
C LYS A 413 -0.46 -15.03 -9.35
N LEU A 414 0.39 -14.15 -9.86
CA LEU A 414 0.51 -12.77 -9.38
C LEU A 414 -0.79 -11.96 -9.54
N ALA A 415 -1.44 -12.05 -10.70
CA ALA A 415 -2.73 -11.39 -10.94
C ALA A 415 -3.83 -11.91 -10.01
N ASP A 416 -3.87 -13.23 -9.83
CA ASP A 416 -4.85 -13.92 -8.99
C ASP A 416 -4.71 -13.49 -7.52
N ARG A 417 -3.48 -13.46 -6.99
CA ARG A 417 -3.21 -12.94 -5.65
C ARG A 417 -3.58 -11.46 -5.52
N ALA A 418 -3.19 -10.65 -6.49
CA ALA A 418 -3.50 -9.23 -6.48
C ALA A 418 -5.01 -8.98 -6.42
N GLN A 419 -5.80 -9.70 -7.19
CA GLN A 419 -7.25 -9.48 -7.30
C GLN A 419 -8.04 -10.10 -6.15
N ARG A 420 -7.74 -11.35 -5.77
CA ARG A 420 -8.58 -12.11 -4.81
C ARG A 420 -8.12 -11.99 -3.36
N PHE A 421 -6.87 -11.61 -3.11
CA PHE A 421 -6.31 -11.54 -1.76
C PHE A 421 -5.93 -10.10 -1.39
N CYS A 422 -5.05 -9.47 -2.18
CA CYS A 422 -4.48 -8.18 -1.80
C CYS A 422 -5.39 -6.99 -2.07
N GLN A 423 -6.12 -6.98 -3.18
CA GLN A 423 -7.05 -5.89 -3.50
C GLN A 423 -8.17 -5.74 -2.47
N PRO A 424 -8.89 -6.81 -2.05
CA PRO A 424 -9.87 -6.67 -0.98
C PRO A 424 -9.20 -6.32 0.36
N ALA A 425 -8.04 -6.89 0.68
CA ALA A 425 -7.33 -6.56 1.92
C ALA A 425 -6.89 -5.09 2.01
N ALA A 426 -6.44 -4.50 0.91
CA ALA A 426 -6.03 -3.11 0.86
C ALA A 426 -7.20 -2.15 0.55
N ARG A 427 -8.33 -2.68 0.08
CA ARG A 427 -9.40 -1.91 -0.56
C ARG A 427 -8.84 -0.93 -1.60
N LYS A 428 -7.83 -1.39 -2.35
CA LYS A 428 -7.07 -0.66 -3.36
C LYS A 428 -6.42 -1.65 -4.31
N LYS A 429 -6.22 -1.23 -5.57
CA LYS A 429 -5.39 -1.97 -6.53
C LYS A 429 -3.90 -1.73 -6.23
N PRO A 430 -3.02 -2.74 -6.30
CA PRO A 430 -1.57 -2.53 -6.19
C PRO A 430 -1.03 -1.55 -7.23
N ASN A 431 -0.18 -0.63 -6.80
CA ASN A 431 0.58 0.26 -7.68
C ASN A 431 1.93 -0.35 -8.08
N PHE A 432 2.50 -1.17 -7.21
CA PHE A 432 3.78 -1.84 -7.45
C PHE A 432 3.62 -3.33 -7.17
N LEU A 433 3.98 -4.18 -8.14
CA LEU A 433 4.05 -5.63 -7.96
C LEU A 433 5.52 -6.04 -7.82
N ALA A 434 5.99 -6.21 -6.59
CA ALA A 434 7.37 -6.56 -6.28
C ALA A 434 7.56 -8.08 -6.30
N VAL A 435 8.47 -8.56 -7.16
CA VAL A 435 8.72 -9.99 -7.36
C VAL A 435 10.22 -10.32 -7.41
N ASP A 436 10.56 -11.53 -6.99
CA ASP A 436 11.81 -12.18 -7.38
C ASP A 436 11.71 -12.75 -8.79
N HIS A 437 12.83 -12.79 -9.50
CA HIS A 437 12.95 -13.26 -10.89
C HIS A 437 11.85 -12.72 -11.79
N TYR A 438 11.80 -11.39 -11.96
CA TYR A 438 10.75 -10.71 -12.74
C TYR A 438 10.60 -11.27 -14.18
N ASN A 439 11.64 -11.90 -14.71
CA ASN A 439 11.68 -12.51 -16.03
C ASN A 439 11.06 -13.92 -16.09
N LEU A 440 10.58 -14.47 -14.98
CA LEU A 440 10.02 -15.82 -14.88
C LEU A 440 8.55 -15.78 -14.44
N GLY A 441 7.71 -16.64 -15.02
CA GLY A 441 6.28 -16.74 -14.67
C GLY A 441 5.39 -15.62 -15.23
N ASN A 442 5.91 -14.78 -16.14
CA ASN A 442 5.21 -13.68 -16.82
C ASN A 442 4.49 -12.64 -15.91
N PRO A 443 5.17 -12.00 -14.94
CA PRO A 443 4.63 -10.91 -14.14
C PRO A 443 4.06 -9.74 -14.95
N ALA A 444 4.62 -9.47 -16.14
CA ALA A 444 4.16 -8.40 -17.03
C ALA A 444 2.68 -8.58 -17.45
N SER A 445 2.21 -9.82 -17.59
CA SER A 445 0.79 -10.11 -17.86
C SER A 445 -0.13 -9.67 -16.71
N ALA A 446 0.32 -9.82 -15.46
CA ALA A 446 -0.43 -9.34 -14.30
C ALA A 446 -0.50 -7.81 -14.28
N VAL A 447 0.60 -7.13 -14.61
CA VAL A 447 0.62 -5.66 -14.75
C VAL A 447 -0.34 -5.20 -15.86
N ALA A 448 -0.34 -5.86 -17.02
CA ALA A 448 -1.26 -5.56 -18.11
C ALA A 448 -2.72 -5.74 -17.67
N THR A 449 -3.03 -6.84 -16.98
CA THR A 449 -4.37 -7.14 -16.45
C THR A 449 -4.83 -6.06 -15.46
N LEU A 450 -3.98 -5.71 -14.49
CA LEU A 450 -4.31 -4.69 -13.49
C LEU A 450 -4.45 -3.30 -14.10
N ASN A 451 -3.77 -3.00 -15.20
CA ASN A 451 -3.92 -1.73 -15.93
C ASN A 451 -5.12 -1.70 -16.91
N THR A 452 -6.04 -2.66 -16.84
CA THR A 452 -7.33 -2.60 -17.57
C THR A 452 -8.45 -1.93 -16.78
N TYR A 453 -8.27 -1.72 -15.47
CA TYR A 453 -9.30 -1.19 -14.59
C TYR A 453 -8.74 -0.31 -13.46
N VAL A 454 -9.64 0.46 -12.85
CA VAL A 454 -9.43 1.19 -11.59
C VAL A 454 -10.31 0.60 -10.49
N TYR A 455 -9.78 0.60 -9.28
CA TYR A 455 -10.53 0.30 -8.06
C TYR A 455 -11.05 1.62 -7.47
N PRO A 456 -12.35 1.70 -7.11
CA PRO A 456 -12.98 2.94 -6.66
C PRO A 456 -12.33 3.58 -5.42
#